data_AF-A0A6N7PC30-F1
#
_entry.id   AF-A0A6N7PC30-F1
#
_cell.length_a   1.000
_cell.length_b   1.000
_cell.length_c   1.000
_cell.angle_alpha   90.00
_cell.angle_beta   90.00
_cell.angle_gamma   90.00
#
_symmetry.space_group_name_H-M   'P 1'
#
loop_
_entity.id
_entity.type
_entity.pdbx_description
1 polymer ?
#
loop_
_entity_poly.entity_id
_entity_poly.type
_entity_poly.pdbx_seq_one_letter_code
_entity_poly.pdbx_strand_id
1 'polypeptide(L)'
;MKTIAIKRTTSDLPMMLLVAITFLFPGFYIMSQYRITSIAFILAALFTVFIVVVAAFAFVVIFKRHVFFILTKDGLESSGKFCRWDDIGSYRMETETEQYYSNEMNSNQERKTHSIVLDLKDGSSMRISADKLSKRPAEIIALFDRYSILPSV
;
A
#
# COMPACT_ATOMS: atom_id res chain seq x y z
N MET A 1 4.16 -25.82 8.62
CA MET A 1 4.13 -24.35 8.70
C MET A 1 2.97 -23.82 7.89
N LYS A 2 2.28 -22.84 8.44
CA LYS A 2 1.07 -22.22 7.87
C LYS A 2 1.50 -21.07 6.97
N THR A 3 1.05 -21.05 5.72
CA THR A 3 1.26 -19.94 4.77
C THR A 3 0.94 -18.59 5.41
N ILE A 4 1.87 -17.63 5.31
CA ILE A 4 1.70 -16.29 5.87
C ILE A 4 1.61 -15.29 4.71
N ALA A 5 0.45 -14.66 4.58
CA ALA A 5 0.28 -13.52 3.69
C ALA A 5 0.60 -12.24 4.44
N ILE A 6 1.63 -11.50 4.01
CA ILE A 6 1.93 -10.17 4.52
C ILE A 6 1.22 -9.16 3.61
N LYS A 7 0.24 -8.47 4.17
CA LYS A 7 -0.60 -7.50 3.43
C LYS A 7 -0.05 -6.09 3.59
N ARG A 8 -0.45 -5.18 2.72
CA ARG A 8 -0.18 -3.74 2.89
C ARG A 8 -0.93 -3.20 4.11
N THR A 9 -0.34 -2.30 4.88
CA THR A 9 -1.01 -1.55 5.95
C THR A 9 -2.11 -0.67 5.36
N THR A 10 -3.27 -0.63 6.01
CA THR A 10 -4.42 0.21 5.65
C THR A 10 -4.38 1.57 6.34
N SER A 11 -3.19 2.05 6.74
CA SER A 11 -3.02 3.30 7.49
C SER A 11 -3.62 4.52 6.80
N ASP A 12 -3.65 4.52 5.46
CA ASP A 12 -4.11 5.65 4.66
C ASP A 12 -5.65 5.64 4.49
N LEU A 13 -6.29 4.51 4.79
CA LEU A 13 -7.71 4.25 4.58
C LEU A 13 -8.62 5.17 5.42
N PRO A 14 -8.35 5.40 6.73
CA PRO A 14 -9.12 6.34 7.55
C PRO A 14 -9.05 7.77 7.02
N MET A 15 -7.88 8.23 6.57
CA MET A 15 -7.70 9.58 6.04
C MET A 15 -8.47 9.77 4.74
N MET A 16 -8.43 8.78 3.84
CA MET A 16 -9.22 8.82 2.61
C MET A 16 -10.72 8.80 2.85
N LEU A 17 -11.18 7.99 3.82
CA LEU A 17 -12.58 7.97 4.21
C LEU A 17 -13.02 9.35 4.76
N LEU A 18 -12.21 9.96 5.63
CA LEU A 18 -12.48 11.27 6.21
C LEU A 18 -12.55 12.36 5.14
N VAL A 19 -11.64 12.33 4.17
CA VAL A 19 -11.64 13.26 3.03
C VAL A 19 -12.92 13.08 2.20
N ALA A 20 -13.26 11.84 1.84
CA ALA A 20 -14.48 11.56 1.08
C ALA A 20 -15.75 12.05 1.82
N ILE A 21 -15.86 11.78 3.13
CA ILE A 21 -16.99 12.24 3.95
C ILE A 21 -17.07 13.77 3.98
N THR A 22 -15.95 14.44 4.20
CA THR A 22 -15.89 15.92 4.22
C THR A 22 -16.35 16.52 2.89
N PHE A 23 -15.96 15.92 1.76
CA PHE A 23 -16.37 16.39 0.44
C PHE A 23 -17.84 16.12 0.11
N LEU A 24 -18.45 15.09 0.69
CA LEU A 24 -19.88 14.81 0.50
C LEU A 24 -20.78 15.78 1.26
N PHE A 25 -20.29 16.38 2.35
CA PHE A 25 -21.07 17.21 3.26
C PHE A 25 -21.76 18.42 2.58
N PRO A 26 -21.12 19.20 1.71
CA PRO A 26 -21.76 20.32 1.02
C PRO A 26 -22.91 19.88 0.12
N GLY A 27 -22.76 18.75 -0.59
CA GLY A 27 -23.81 18.21 -1.46
C GLY A 27 -25.04 17.77 -0.67
N PHE A 28 -24.83 17.04 0.43
CA PHE A 28 -25.91 16.65 1.34
C PHE A 28 -26.59 17.85 2.00
N TYR A 29 -25.82 18.84 2.42
CA TYR A 29 -26.36 20.06 3.02
C TYR A 29 -27.27 20.80 2.05
N ILE A 30 -26.83 21.00 0.79
CA ILE A 30 -27.64 21.64 -0.25
C ILE A 30 -28.92 20.83 -0.50
N MET A 31 -28.83 19.51 -0.66
CA MET A 31 -30.03 18.68 -0.85
C MET A 31 -31.02 18.72 0.33
N SER A 32 -30.54 18.93 1.56
CA SER A 32 -31.39 18.98 2.77
C SER A 32 -32.20 20.26 2.91
N GLN A 33 -31.87 21.31 2.15
CA GLN A 33 -32.52 22.61 2.26
C GLN A 33 -33.81 22.64 1.42
N TYR A 34 -34.95 22.76 2.09
CA TYR A 34 -36.30 22.76 1.50
C TYR A 34 -36.59 23.90 0.49
N ARG A 35 -35.71 24.89 0.34
CA ARG A 35 -35.91 26.09 -0.48
C ARG A 35 -35.08 26.15 -1.76
N ILE A 36 -34.40 25.05 -2.12
CA ILE A 36 -33.47 25.05 -3.22
C ILE A 36 -34.18 24.80 -4.56
N THR A 37 -33.80 25.58 -5.58
CA THR A 37 -34.30 25.43 -6.94
C THR A 37 -33.90 24.08 -7.50
N SER A 38 -34.75 23.48 -8.33
CA SER A 38 -34.54 22.14 -8.91
C SER A 38 -33.18 22.01 -9.61
N ILE A 39 -32.67 23.09 -10.20
CA ILE A 39 -31.35 23.16 -10.84
C ILE A 39 -30.21 22.97 -9.85
N ALA A 40 -30.26 23.65 -8.70
CA ALA A 40 -29.24 23.54 -7.67
C ALA A 40 -29.26 22.19 -6.96
N PHE A 41 -30.43 21.56 -6.83
CA PHE A 41 -30.55 20.17 -6.38
C PHE A 41 -29.88 19.20 -7.36
N ILE A 42 -30.13 19.33 -8.67
CA ILE A 42 -29.51 18.48 -9.70
C ILE A 42 -27.98 18.65 -9.71
N LEU A 43 -27.48 19.88 -9.62
CA LEU A 43 -26.04 20.14 -9.54
C LEU A 43 -25.40 19.49 -8.30
N ALA A 44 -26.04 19.62 -7.15
CA ALA A 44 -25.57 18.99 -5.92
C ALA A 44 -25.53 17.47 -6.06
N ALA A 45 -26.55 16.87 -6.67
CA ALA A 45 -26.61 15.42 -6.90
C ALA A 45 -25.47 14.94 -7.80
N LEU A 46 -25.23 15.65 -8.90
CA LEU A 46 -24.12 15.35 -9.81
C LEU A 46 -22.75 15.47 -9.11
N PHE A 47 -22.57 16.50 -8.29
CA PHE A 47 -21.33 16.70 -7.53
C PHE A 47 -21.09 15.58 -6.51
N THR A 48 -22.12 15.19 -5.75
CA THR A 48 -22.04 14.05 -4.81
C THR A 48 -21.71 12.75 -5.54
N VAL A 49 -22.36 12.46 -6.67
CA VAL A 49 -22.06 11.28 -7.49
C VAL A 49 -20.62 11.30 -7.99
N PHE A 50 -20.14 12.45 -8.47
CA PHE A 50 -18.76 12.60 -8.93
C PHE A 50 -17.75 12.29 -7.81
N ILE A 51 -17.96 12.80 -6.60
CA ILE A 51 -17.09 12.52 -5.44
C ILE A 51 -17.10 11.02 -5.12
N VAL A 52 -18.26 10.37 -5.14
CA VAL A 52 -18.36 8.92 -4.89
C VAL A 52 -17.59 8.13 -5.95
N VAL A 53 -17.68 8.50 -7.22
CA VAL A 53 -16.95 7.84 -8.32
C VAL A 53 -15.44 8.02 -8.15
N VAL A 54 -14.97 9.23 -7.84
CA VAL A 54 -13.54 9.50 -7.59
C VAL A 54 -13.04 8.72 -6.38
N ALA A 55 -13.79 8.69 -5.28
CA ALA A 55 -13.45 7.92 -4.09
C ALA A 55 -13.38 6.42 -4.41
N ALA A 56 -14.39 5.87 -5.09
CA ALA A 56 -14.41 4.47 -5.49
C ALA A 56 -13.23 4.11 -6.40
N PHE A 57 -12.89 4.97 -7.36
CA PHE A 57 -11.74 4.78 -8.23
C PHE A 57 -10.43 4.81 -7.43
N ALA A 58 -10.26 5.77 -6.53
CA ALA A 58 -9.09 5.87 -5.65
C ALA A 58 -8.94 4.60 -4.78
N PHE A 59 -10.03 4.12 -4.18
CA PHE A 59 -10.05 2.86 -3.44
C PHE A 59 -9.62 1.69 -4.33
N VAL A 60 -10.22 1.52 -5.51
CA VAL A 60 -9.85 0.43 -6.43
C VAL A 60 -8.38 0.50 -6.84
N VAL A 61 -7.84 1.68 -7.13
CA VAL A 61 -6.43 1.86 -7.48
C VAL A 61 -5.53 1.46 -6.32
N ILE A 62 -5.85 1.89 -5.10
CA ILE A 62 -5.06 1.54 -3.91
C ILE A 62 -5.12 0.04 -3.64
N PHE A 63 -6.30 -0.55 -3.76
CA PHE A 63 -6.52 -1.98 -3.53
C PHE A 63 -5.89 -2.86 -4.61
N LYS A 64 -5.96 -2.49 -5.90
CA LYS A 64 -5.32 -3.22 -7.00
C LYS A 64 -3.80 -3.12 -7.01
N ARG A 65 -3.23 -2.02 -6.52
CA ARG A 65 -1.75 -1.83 -6.42
C ARG A 65 -1.16 -2.42 -5.14
N HIS A 66 -1.89 -3.27 -4.42
CA HIS A 66 -1.36 -3.94 -3.24
C HIS A 66 -0.35 -5.00 -3.65
N VAL A 67 0.93 -4.66 -3.48
CA VAL A 67 2.01 -5.64 -3.31
C VAL A 67 1.69 -6.42 -2.04
N PHE A 68 1.10 -7.59 -2.20
CA PHE A 68 1.09 -8.63 -1.18
C PHE A 68 2.22 -9.58 -1.54
N PHE A 69 2.90 -10.12 -0.53
CA PHE A 69 3.70 -11.30 -0.75
C PHE A 69 3.30 -12.39 0.22
N ILE A 70 3.33 -13.60 -0.32
CA ILE A 70 2.91 -14.80 0.35
C ILE A 70 4.19 -15.58 0.62
N LEU A 71 4.52 -15.74 1.90
CA LEU A 71 5.53 -16.70 2.31
C LEU A 71 4.86 -18.08 2.38
N THR A 72 5.31 -18.97 1.51
CA THR A 72 4.99 -20.39 1.53
C THR A 72 6.21 -21.18 1.99
N LYS A 73 6.03 -22.46 2.29
CA LYS A 73 7.15 -23.35 2.59
C LYS A 73 8.12 -23.50 1.41
N ASP A 74 7.59 -23.41 0.20
CA ASP A 74 8.34 -23.73 -1.01
C ASP A 74 9.03 -22.49 -1.60
N GLY A 75 8.54 -21.31 -1.24
CA GLY A 75 9.07 -20.06 -1.76
C GLY A 75 8.27 -18.82 -1.36
N LEU A 76 8.64 -17.72 -2.00
CA LEU A 76 8.05 -16.40 -1.89
C LEU A 76 7.27 -16.09 -3.18
N GLU A 77 5.99 -15.77 -3.04
CA GLU A 77 5.20 -15.18 -4.13
C GLU A 77 5.10 -13.68 -3.92
N SER A 78 5.51 -12.87 -4.91
CA SER A 78 5.38 -11.41 -4.87
C SER A 78 5.00 -10.88 -6.25
N SER A 79 3.92 -10.09 -6.30
CA SER A 79 3.45 -9.42 -7.53
C SER A 79 3.27 -10.36 -8.74
N GLY A 80 2.82 -11.60 -8.49
CA GLY A 80 2.59 -12.61 -9.54
C GLY A 80 3.84 -13.38 -9.98
N LYS A 81 5.00 -13.15 -9.35
CA LYS A 81 6.20 -13.98 -9.53
C LYS A 81 6.41 -14.85 -8.29
N PHE A 82 6.60 -16.14 -8.53
CA PHE A 82 6.96 -17.11 -7.50
C PHE A 82 8.45 -17.41 -7.57
N CYS A 83 9.16 -17.23 -6.46
CA CYS A 83 10.59 -17.53 -6.31
C CYS A 83 10.74 -18.62 -5.26
N ARG A 84 11.38 -19.75 -5.60
CA ARG A 84 11.65 -20.80 -4.61
C ARG A 84 12.75 -20.36 -3.66
N TRP A 85 12.73 -20.87 -2.43
CA TRP A 85 13.80 -20.60 -1.47
C TRP A 85 15.16 -21.09 -1.98
N ASP A 86 15.17 -22.19 -2.73
CA ASP A 86 16.38 -22.75 -3.34
C ASP A 86 17.01 -21.82 -4.40
N ASP A 87 16.22 -20.95 -5.02
CA ASP A 87 16.68 -20.01 -6.06
C ASP A 87 17.22 -18.71 -5.44
N ILE A 88 16.90 -18.44 -4.18
CA ILE A 88 17.33 -17.24 -3.46
C ILE A 88 18.73 -17.51 -2.88
N GLY A 89 19.73 -16.75 -3.35
CA GLY A 89 21.10 -16.84 -2.85
C GLY A 89 21.28 -16.07 -1.55
N SER A 90 20.77 -14.84 -1.51
CA SER A 90 20.80 -13.98 -0.32
C SER A 90 19.62 -13.02 -0.30
N TYR A 91 19.31 -12.51 0.89
CA TYR A 91 18.40 -11.39 1.06
C TYR A 91 19.00 -10.37 2.01
N ARG A 92 18.77 -9.09 1.72
CA ARG A 92 19.21 -7.97 2.57
C ARG A 92 18.16 -6.89 2.64
N MET A 93 18.24 -6.11 3.71
CA MET A 93 17.40 -4.93 3.89
C MET A 93 18.17 -3.69 3.44
N GLU A 94 17.62 -2.96 2.49
CA GLU A 94 18.14 -1.66 2.07
C GLU A 94 17.24 -0.55 2.62
N THR A 95 17.87 0.45 3.23
CA THR A 95 17.19 1.67 3.66
C THR A 95 17.73 2.82 2.84
N GLU A 96 16.90 3.34 1.95
CA GLU A 96 17.21 4.50 1.13
C GLU A 96 16.70 5.75 1.84
N THR A 97 17.59 6.70 2.14
CA THR A 97 17.21 7.97 2.76
C THR A 97 17.29 9.05 1.70
N GLU A 98 16.13 9.55 1.26
CA GLU A 98 16.05 10.72 0.39
C GLU A 98 15.89 11.96 1.27
N GLN A 99 16.80 12.93 1.09
CA GLN A 99 16.67 14.26 1.67
C GLN A 99 16.10 15.19 0.59
N TYR A 100 15.02 15.89 0.89
CA TYR A 100 14.47 16.91 0.00
C TYR A 100 14.04 18.15 0.79
N TYR A 101 14.22 19.31 0.18
CA TYR A 101 13.75 20.56 0.75
C TYR A 101 12.25 20.73 0.48
N SER A 102 11.44 20.85 1.53
CA SER A 102 10.01 21.15 1.40
C SER A 102 9.78 22.65 1.50
N ASN A 103 9.39 23.27 0.38
CA ASN A 103 9.00 24.69 0.37
C ASN A 103 7.76 24.97 1.23
N GLU A 104 6.87 23.98 1.42
CA GLU A 104 5.65 24.14 2.23
C GLU A 104 5.95 24.18 3.73
N MET A 105 6.95 23.42 4.20
CA MET A 105 7.38 23.42 5.61
C MET A 105 8.61 24.31 5.86
N ASN A 106 9.18 24.90 4.81
CA ASN A 106 10.41 25.66 4.84
C ASN A 106 11.54 24.93 5.59
N SER A 107 11.63 23.61 5.37
CA SER A 107 12.54 22.72 6.09
C SER A 107 13.03 21.56 5.22
N ASN A 108 14.22 21.04 5.54
CA ASN A 108 14.68 19.76 4.99
C ASN A 108 13.84 18.63 5.59
N GLN A 109 13.28 17.82 4.71
CA GLN A 109 12.53 16.60 5.05
C GLN A 109 13.41 15.40 4.71
N GLU A 110 13.40 14.41 5.58
CA GLU A 110 14.03 13.12 5.33
C GLU A 110 12.95 12.07 5.13
N ARG A 111 13.00 11.39 3.99
CA ARG A 111 12.16 10.23 3.71
C ARG A 111 13.02 8.98 3.72
N LYS A 112 12.74 8.10 4.67
CA LYS A 112 13.35 6.78 4.75
C LYS A 112 12.43 5.76 4.09
N THR A 113 12.96 5.10 3.08
CA THR A 113 12.29 4.07 2.29
C THR A 113 12.98 2.75 2.52
N HIS A 114 12.25 1.76 2.99
CA HIS A 114 12.75 0.44 3.34
C HIS A 114 12.38 -0.53 2.22
N SER A 115 13.38 -1.23 1.67
CA SER A 115 13.18 -2.26 0.65
C SER A 115 13.93 -3.54 1.01
N ILE A 116 13.32 -4.69 0.73
CA ILE A 116 13.95 -6.00 0.81
C ILE A 116 14.49 -6.32 -0.58
N VAL A 117 15.80 -6.57 -0.68
CA VAL A 117 16.43 -7.01 -1.93
C VAL A 117 16.75 -8.49 -1.79
N LEU A 118 16.27 -9.27 -2.75
CA LEU A 118 16.53 -10.69 -2.91
C LEU A 118 17.50 -10.85 -4.08
N ASP A 119 18.68 -11.38 -3.82
CA ASP A 119 19.64 -11.75 -4.86
C ASP A 119 19.40 -13.21 -5.23
N LEU A 120 19.03 -13.45 -6.47
CA LEU A 120 18.76 -14.78 -7.00
C LEU A 120 20.07 -15.41 -7.50
N LYS A 121 20.15 -16.74 -7.46
CA LYS A 121 21.34 -17.48 -7.90
C LYS A 121 21.64 -17.32 -9.39
N ASP A 122 20.66 -16.92 -10.18
CA ASP A 122 20.80 -16.61 -11.60
C ASP A 122 21.46 -15.24 -11.87
N GLY A 123 21.80 -14.50 -10.81
CA GLY A 123 22.40 -13.17 -10.88
C GLY A 123 21.39 -12.03 -11.03
N SER A 124 20.09 -12.34 -11.12
CA SER A 124 19.04 -11.33 -11.09
C SER A 124 18.74 -10.89 -9.65
N SER A 125 18.12 -9.72 -9.49
CA SER A 125 17.70 -9.22 -8.18
C SER A 125 16.23 -8.81 -8.20
N MET A 126 15.54 -9.09 -7.09
CA MET A 126 14.16 -8.71 -6.87
C MET A 126 14.08 -7.76 -5.68
N ARG A 127 13.57 -6.55 -5.91
CA ARG A 127 13.37 -5.54 -4.87
C ARG A 127 11.88 -5.46 -4.48
N ILE A 128 11.60 -5.57 -3.19
CA ILE A 128 10.25 -5.52 -2.61
C ILE A 128 10.20 -4.37 -1.62
N SER A 129 9.35 -3.37 -1.85
CA SER A 129 9.15 -2.26 -0.90
C SER A 129 8.48 -2.75 0.38
N ALA A 130 9.05 -2.38 1.53
CA ALA A 130 8.62 -2.83 2.85
C ALA A 130 7.85 -1.77 3.67
N ASP A 131 7.96 -0.49 3.32
CA ASP A 131 7.38 0.63 4.11
C ASP A 131 5.87 0.55 4.30
N LYS A 132 5.22 -0.14 3.38
CA LYS A 132 3.77 -0.19 3.32
C LYS A 132 3.24 -1.53 3.78
N LEU A 133 4.05 -2.42 4.33
CA LEU A 133 3.59 -3.73 4.79
C LEU A 133 2.99 -3.64 6.18
N SER A 134 2.11 -4.58 6.52
CA SER A 134 1.48 -4.71 7.83
C SER A 134 2.45 -5.13 8.93
N LYS A 135 3.67 -5.53 8.55
CA LYS A 135 4.73 -5.98 9.46
C LYS A 135 5.94 -5.07 9.33
N ARG A 136 6.63 -4.85 10.44
CA ARG A 136 7.88 -4.08 10.47
C ARG A 136 8.96 -4.81 9.67
N PRO A 137 9.92 -4.08 9.05
CA PRO A 137 11.06 -4.68 8.36
C PRO A 137 11.75 -5.81 9.12
N ALA A 138 12.05 -5.60 10.41
CA ALA A 138 12.71 -6.60 11.25
C ALA A 138 11.87 -7.88 11.44
N GLU A 139 10.54 -7.76 11.55
CA GLU A 139 9.65 -8.92 11.62
C GLU A 139 9.61 -9.70 10.31
N ILE A 140 9.72 -9.00 9.18
CA ILE A 140 9.73 -9.65 7.87
C ILE A 140 11.03 -10.44 7.69
N ILE A 141 12.19 -9.87 8.05
CA ILE A 141 13.48 -10.57 8.00
C ILE A 141 13.43 -11.83 8.89
N ALA A 142 12.93 -11.72 10.13
CA ALA A 142 12.78 -12.88 11.00
C ALA A 142 11.85 -13.96 10.42
N LEU A 143 10.85 -13.58 9.63
CA LEU A 143 10.02 -14.53 8.88
C LEU A 143 10.80 -15.17 7.72
N PHE A 144 11.64 -14.42 7.01
CA PHE A 144 12.50 -14.97 5.97
C PHE A 144 13.48 -15.99 6.56
N ASP A 145 14.18 -15.66 7.66
CA ASP A 145 15.09 -16.58 8.36
C ASP A 145 14.37 -17.88 8.74
N ARG A 146 13.14 -17.76 9.26
CA ARG A 146 12.36 -18.91 9.69
C ARG A 146 11.93 -19.83 8.54
N TYR A 147 11.72 -19.28 7.34
CA TYR A 147 11.29 -20.04 6.17
C TYR A 147 12.45 -20.54 5.31
N SER A 148 13.58 -19.83 5.27
CA SER A 148 14.77 -20.20 4.49
C SER A 148 15.60 -21.32 5.13
N ILE A 149 15.58 -21.44 6.46
CA ILE A 149 16.38 -22.42 7.21
C ILE A 149 15.73 -23.82 7.26
N LEU A 150 14.44 -23.94 6.94
CA LEU A 150 13.75 -25.22 7.02
C LEU A 150 13.90 -26.01 5.71
N PRO A 151 14.47 -27.23 5.74
CA PRO A 151 14.54 -28.06 4.56
C PRO A 151 13.13 -28.37 4.05
N SER A 152 12.96 -28.28 2.73
CA SER A 152 11.83 -28.82 2.00
C SER A 152 11.82 -30.34 2.20
N VAL A 153 11.00 -30.80 3.14
CA VAL A 153 10.67 -32.23 3.32
C VAL A 153 9.60 -32.62 2.32
#